data_AF-A0A832VLM3-F1
#
_entry.id   AF-A0A832VLM3-F1
#
_cell.length_a   1.000
_cell.length_b   1.000
_cell.length_c   1.000
_cell.angle_alpha   90.00
_cell.angle_beta   90.00
_cell.angle_gamma   90.00
#
_symmetry.space_group_name_H-M   'P 1'
#
loop_
_entity.id
_entity.type
_entity.pdbx_description
1 polymer ?
#
loop_
_entity_poly.entity_id
_entity_poly.type
_entity_poly.pdbx_seq_one_letter_code
_entity_poly.pdbx_strand_id
1 'polypeptide(L)'
;MSDQFSGRVGLIFAAIGAAVGTGNIWRFPRMVGANGGGTFLIPWLFFLFAWSIPLVIAEFALGKRSRTGTIGTFRIFAGKRFAWMGLWTAWISTAIGFYYAVVAGWTIKYFQLGITNGLTGPGVDTQQVWNEFLTSATDVIFYQFVVIAITLFAIWKGAKAIEKVNVILMISLFVLLFMSLGLSLWMDWSDGSLDGFLFMFTVDWEMLGEPSIWINGLSPSA
;
A
#
# COMPACT_ATOMS: atom_id res chain seq x y z
N MET A 1 18.72 22.01 14.94
CA MET A 1 17.34 21.61 15.26
C MET A 1 17.25 20.12 15.01
N SER A 2 16.95 19.29 16.00
CA SER A 2 16.87 17.84 15.79
C SER A 2 15.62 17.51 14.98
N ASP A 3 15.79 16.96 13.79
CA ASP A 3 14.75 16.32 12.98
C ASP A 3 14.25 15.05 13.69
N GLN A 4 13.45 15.23 14.73
CA GLN A 4 12.77 14.15 15.42
C GLN A 4 11.26 14.34 15.31
N PHE A 5 10.55 13.21 15.16
CA PHE A 5 9.09 13.16 15.14
C PHE A 5 8.51 13.80 16.39
N SER A 6 7.37 14.48 16.23
CA SER A 6 6.73 15.28 17.28
C SER A 6 6.27 14.43 18.48
N GLY A 7 6.12 13.11 18.31
CA GLY A 7 5.83 12.17 19.39
C GLY A 7 5.66 10.72 18.94
N ARG A 8 5.34 9.82 19.89
CA ARG A 8 5.10 8.39 19.63
C ARG A 8 3.97 8.15 18.62
N VAL A 9 2.91 8.97 18.70
CA VAL A 9 1.74 8.88 17.81
C VAL A 9 2.12 9.21 16.37
N GLY A 10 2.90 10.27 16.14
CA GLY A 10 3.41 10.62 14.81
C GLY A 10 4.25 9.52 14.17
N LEU A 11 5.12 8.89 14.97
CA LEU A 11 5.92 7.75 14.53
C LEU A 11 5.04 6.55 14.15
N ILE A 12 3.98 6.27 14.93
CA ILE A 12 3.04 5.17 14.66
C ILE A 12 2.28 5.46 13.36
N PHE A 13 1.71 6.64 13.19
CA PHE A 13 1.00 6.99 11.95
C PHE A 13 1.93 6.97 10.73
N ALA A 14 3.18 7.44 10.86
CA ALA A 14 4.20 7.35 9.82
C ALA A 14 4.50 5.88 9.45
N ALA A 15 4.65 5.00 10.44
CA ALA A 15 4.87 3.58 10.21
C ALA A 15 3.65 2.90 9.56
N ILE A 16 2.43 3.21 10.01
CA ILE A 16 1.20 2.68 9.41
C ILE A 16 1.06 3.18 7.97
N GLY A 17 1.32 4.47 7.70
CA GLY A 17 1.27 5.02 6.35
C GLY A 17 2.30 4.43 5.40
N ALA A 18 3.47 4.04 5.91
CA ALA A 18 4.45 3.29 5.13
C ALA A 18 4.03 1.83 4.86
N ALA A 19 3.25 1.22 5.76
CA ALA A 19 2.79 -0.16 5.63
C ALA A 19 1.48 -0.31 4.82
N VAL A 20 0.63 0.72 4.81
CA VAL A 20 -0.65 0.71 4.09
C VAL A 20 -0.48 1.29 2.70
N GLY A 21 -0.34 0.40 1.70
CA GLY A 21 -0.21 0.77 0.30
C GLY A 21 -1.43 0.41 -0.55
N THR A 22 -1.40 0.78 -1.83
CA THR A 22 -2.42 0.42 -2.83
C THR A 22 -2.63 -1.09 -2.94
N GLY A 23 -1.57 -1.88 -2.69
CA GLY A 23 -1.62 -3.34 -2.60
C GLY A 23 -2.71 -3.87 -1.65
N ASN A 24 -2.91 -3.22 -0.51
CA ASN A 24 -3.92 -3.64 0.48
C ASN A 24 -5.35 -3.42 -0.01
N ILE A 25 -5.56 -2.44 -0.90
CA ILE A 25 -6.89 -2.08 -1.41
C ILE A 25 -7.33 -3.05 -2.52
N TRP A 26 -6.42 -3.44 -3.42
CA TRP A 26 -6.81 -4.17 -4.63
C TRP A 26 -6.19 -5.57 -4.81
N ARG A 27 -4.96 -5.80 -4.31
CA ARG A 27 -4.21 -7.04 -4.54
C ARG A 27 -4.63 -8.03 -3.47
N PHE A 28 -4.69 -7.59 -2.21
CA PHE A 28 -5.10 -8.46 -1.11
C PHE A 28 -6.52 -9.02 -1.30
N PRO A 29 -7.58 -8.23 -1.56
CA PRO A 29 -8.91 -8.79 -1.78
C PRO A 29 -8.99 -9.69 -3.01
N ARG A 30 -8.25 -9.35 -4.09
CA ARG A 30 -8.16 -10.23 -5.28
C ARG A 30 -7.51 -11.57 -4.94
N MET A 31 -6.44 -11.57 -4.15
CA MET A 31 -5.76 -12.81 -3.73
C MET A 31 -6.68 -13.64 -2.84
N VAL A 32 -7.39 -13.01 -1.89
CA VAL A 32 -8.41 -13.69 -1.07
C VAL A 32 -9.47 -14.34 -1.97
N GLY A 33 -10.05 -13.59 -2.91
CA GLY A 33 -11.07 -14.12 -3.80
C GLY A 33 -10.58 -15.21 -4.76
N ALA A 34 -9.33 -15.13 -5.23
CA ALA A 34 -8.76 -16.13 -6.12
C ALA A 34 -8.27 -17.41 -5.42
N ASN A 35 -8.15 -17.42 -4.09
CA ASN A 35 -7.58 -18.53 -3.31
C ASN A 35 -8.55 -19.08 -2.25
N GLY A 36 -9.85 -19.08 -2.54
CA GLY A 36 -10.85 -19.70 -1.66
C GLY A 36 -11.23 -18.87 -0.43
N GLY A 37 -11.15 -17.54 -0.52
CA GLY A 37 -11.70 -16.64 0.49
C GLY A 37 -11.02 -16.81 1.85
N GLY A 38 -11.81 -17.27 2.84
CA GLY A 38 -11.36 -17.46 4.21
C GLY A 38 -10.24 -18.47 4.35
N THR A 39 -10.16 -19.47 3.46
CA THR A 39 -9.10 -20.48 3.45
C THR A 39 -7.72 -19.85 3.31
N PHE A 40 -7.58 -18.89 2.40
CA PHE A 40 -6.32 -18.18 2.15
C PHE A 40 -5.84 -17.36 3.36
N LEU A 41 -6.78 -16.86 4.18
CA LEU A 41 -6.45 -16.03 5.34
C LEU A 41 -5.65 -16.81 6.39
N ILE A 42 -5.81 -18.13 6.48
CA ILE A 42 -5.12 -18.96 7.49
C ILE A 42 -3.60 -19.00 7.24
N PRO A 43 -3.09 -19.47 6.08
CA PRO A 43 -1.66 -19.40 5.79
C PRO A 43 -1.11 -17.97 5.80
N TRP A 44 -1.89 -17.00 5.28
CA TRP A 44 -1.47 -15.60 5.29
C TRP A 44 -1.25 -15.07 6.70
N LEU A 45 -2.18 -15.33 7.64
CA LEU A 45 -2.01 -14.98 9.06
C LEU A 45 -0.83 -15.72 9.68
N PHE A 46 -0.65 -17.00 9.38
CA PHE A 46 0.48 -17.77 9.87
C PHE A 46 1.82 -17.12 9.46
N PHE A 47 2.02 -16.80 8.19
CA PHE A 47 3.24 -16.15 7.72
C PHE A 47 3.40 -14.72 8.22
N LEU A 48 2.30 -13.97 8.39
CA LEU A 48 2.31 -12.65 9.00
C LEU A 48 2.94 -12.68 10.40
N PHE A 49 2.52 -13.63 11.25
CA PHE A 49 3.05 -13.75 12.61
C PHE A 49 4.41 -14.46 12.67
N ALA A 50 4.62 -15.47 11.85
CA ALA A 50 5.85 -16.27 11.88
C ALA A 50 7.04 -15.59 11.20
N TRP A 51 6.80 -14.75 10.20
CA TRP A 51 7.85 -14.19 9.34
C TRP A 51 7.83 -12.65 9.31
N SER A 52 6.71 -12.06 8.89
CA SER A 52 6.65 -10.62 8.58
C SER A 52 6.81 -9.74 9.81
N ILE A 53 6.09 -10.03 10.89
CA ILE A 53 6.18 -9.27 12.14
C ILE A 53 7.60 -9.35 12.74
N PRO A 54 8.22 -10.54 12.92
CA PRO A 54 9.60 -10.64 13.39
C PRO A 54 10.59 -9.87 12.52
N LEU A 55 10.45 -9.94 11.19
CA LEU A 55 11.34 -9.25 10.25
C LEU A 55 11.24 -7.73 10.40
N VAL A 56 10.02 -7.18 10.43
CA VAL A 56 9.79 -5.75 10.65
C VAL A 56 10.34 -5.30 12.00
N ILE A 57 10.15 -6.07 13.06
CA ILE A 57 10.72 -5.78 14.39
C ILE A 57 12.24 -5.74 14.33
N ALA A 58 12.87 -6.69 13.63
CA ALA A 58 14.31 -6.74 13.46
C ALA A 58 14.84 -5.51 12.70
N GLU A 59 14.20 -5.10 11.61
CA GLU A 59 14.56 -3.88 10.88
C GLU A 59 14.44 -2.62 11.73
N PHE A 60 13.34 -2.46 12.48
CA PHE A 60 13.16 -1.34 13.41
C PHE A 60 14.21 -1.34 14.52
N ALA A 61 14.59 -2.51 15.05
CA ALA A 61 15.62 -2.63 16.07
C ALA A 61 17.00 -2.23 15.53
N LEU A 62 17.35 -2.67 14.31
CA LEU A 62 18.59 -2.30 13.63
C LEU A 62 18.66 -0.79 13.37
N GLY A 63 17.58 -0.19 12.86
CA GLY A 63 17.51 1.25 12.59
C GLY A 63 17.60 2.11 13.86
N LYS A 64 16.92 1.70 14.95
CA LYS A 64 17.00 2.40 16.25
C LYS A 64 18.40 2.34 16.87
N ARG A 65 19.11 1.22 16.69
CA ARG A 65 20.45 1.02 17.24
C ARG A 65 21.53 1.70 16.39
N SER A 66 21.40 1.69 15.07
CA SER A 66 22.37 2.34 14.17
C SER A 66 22.24 3.86 14.15
N ARG A 67 21.01 4.40 14.30
CA ARG A 67 20.67 5.83 14.14
C ARG A 67 21.27 6.48 12.89
N THR A 68 21.39 5.70 11.81
CA THR A 68 21.93 6.12 10.52
C THR A 68 21.02 5.62 9.40
N GLY A 69 21.19 6.15 8.18
CA GLY A 69 20.46 5.65 7.01
C GLY A 69 20.82 4.20 6.66
N THR A 70 20.15 3.64 5.65
CA THR A 70 20.26 2.22 5.25
C THR A 70 21.72 1.79 5.02
N ILE A 71 22.49 2.57 4.27
CA ILE A 71 23.93 2.33 4.03
C ILE A 71 24.74 2.30 5.33
N GLY A 72 24.46 3.23 6.25
CA GLY A 72 25.13 3.31 7.55
C GLY A 72 24.82 2.10 8.44
N THR A 73 23.56 1.65 8.43
CA THR A 73 23.11 0.48 9.18
C THR A 73 23.83 -0.78 8.74
N PHE A 74 23.89 -1.06 7.43
CA PHE A 74 24.66 -2.19 6.90
C PHE A 74 26.15 -2.07 7.22
N ARG A 75 26.72 -0.87 7.14
CA ARG A 75 28.13 -0.64 7.48
C ARG A 75 28.46 -0.96 8.94
N ILE A 76 27.54 -0.67 9.88
CA ILE A 76 27.74 -0.89 11.32
C ILE A 76 27.59 -2.36 11.68
N PHE A 77 26.56 -3.05 11.17
CA PHE A 77 26.25 -4.43 11.58
C PHE A 77 26.91 -5.51 10.73
N ALA A 78 26.97 -5.33 9.40
CA ALA A 78 27.59 -6.29 8.50
C ALA A 78 29.06 -5.96 8.22
N GLY A 79 29.47 -4.70 8.43
CA GLY A 79 30.84 -4.22 8.25
C GLY A 79 31.03 -3.41 6.97
N LYS A 80 32.17 -2.70 6.86
CA LYS A 80 32.44 -1.76 5.76
C LYS A 80 32.35 -2.39 4.37
N ARG A 81 32.74 -3.65 4.22
CA ARG A 81 32.67 -4.39 2.95
C ARG A 81 31.25 -4.65 2.47
N PHE A 82 30.24 -4.60 3.35
CA PHE A 82 28.84 -4.86 3.02
C PHE A 82 28.00 -3.58 2.91
N ALA A 83 28.62 -2.40 2.95
CA ALA A 83 27.91 -1.14 2.77
C ALA A 83 27.20 -1.03 1.40
N TRP A 84 27.68 -1.76 0.38
CA TRP A 84 27.02 -1.85 -0.92
C TRP A 84 25.61 -2.45 -0.83
N MET A 85 25.33 -3.34 0.13
CA MET A 85 23.99 -3.91 0.31
C MET A 85 22.99 -2.82 0.66
N GLY A 86 23.38 -1.87 1.53
CA GLY A 86 22.52 -0.74 1.86
C GLY A 86 22.35 0.26 0.71
N LEU A 87 23.36 0.40 -0.16
CA LEU A 87 23.24 1.20 -1.38
C LEU A 87 22.27 0.54 -2.35
N TRP A 88 22.35 -0.79 -2.47
CA TRP A 88 21.43 -1.59 -3.27
C TRP A 88 19.99 -1.45 -2.78
N THR A 89 19.74 -1.53 -1.47
CA THR A 89 18.39 -1.30 -0.91
C THR A 89 17.88 0.10 -1.23
N ALA A 90 18.74 1.13 -1.08
CA ALA A 90 18.36 2.51 -1.40
C ALA A 90 18.04 2.68 -2.90
N TRP A 91 18.79 2.01 -3.78
CA TRP A 91 18.51 2.00 -5.21
C TRP A 91 17.19 1.31 -5.55
N ILE A 92 16.90 0.16 -4.94
CA ILE A 92 15.60 -0.52 -5.11
C ILE A 92 14.46 0.41 -4.70
N SER A 93 14.54 1.07 -3.54
CA SER A 93 13.51 2.02 -3.09
C SER A 93 13.33 3.17 -4.09
N THR A 94 14.41 3.63 -4.72
CA THR A 94 14.37 4.68 -5.75
C THR A 94 13.71 4.18 -7.04
N ALA A 95 14.11 3.00 -7.51
CA ALA A 95 13.55 2.37 -8.71
C ALA A 95 12.05 2.09 -8.58
N ILE A 96 11.61 1.67 -7.38
CA ILE A 96 10.19 1.53 -7.05
C ILE A 96 9.46 2.87 -7.18
N GLY A 97 10.07 3.96 -6.72
CA GLY A 97 9.53 5.31 -6.85
C GLY A 97 9.20 5.72 -8.29
N PHE A 98 9.99 5.27 -9.29
CA PHE A 98 9.75 5.64 -10.69
C PHE A 98 8.41 5.15 -11.22
N TYR A 99 8.03 3.90 -10.95
CA TYR A 99 6.75 3.39 -11.44
C TYR A 99 5.59 3.80 -10.52
N TYR A 100 5.81 3.90 -9.20
CA TYR A 100 4.76 4.36 -8.28
C TYR A 100 4.32 5.80 -8.57
N ALA A 101 5.23 6.66 -9.05
CA ALA A 101 4.86 8.01 -9.48
C ALA A 101 3.85 7.99 -10.63
N VAL A 102 3.97 7.04 -11.57
CA VAL A 102 3.04 6.85 -12.68
C VAL A 102 1.69 6.35 -12.18
N VAL A 103 1.70 5.32 -11.31
CA VAL A 103 0.47 4.76 -10.72
C VAL A 103 -0.30 5.82 -9.92
N ALA A 104 0.40 6.63 -9.13
CA ALA A 104 -0.21 7.76 -8.43
C ALA A 104 -0.77 8.81 -9.41
N GLY A 105 -0.13 9.02 -10.57
CA GLY A 105 -0.63 9.90 -11.62
C GLY A 105 -2.00 9.44 -12.14
N TRP A 106 -2.17 8.14 -12.32
CA TRP A 106 -3.46 7.55 -12.68
C TRP A 106 -4.53 7.87 -11.63
N THR A 107 -4.19 7.75 -10.34
CA THR A 107 -5.16 8.07 -9.27
C THR A 107 -5.62 9.52 -9.30
N ILE A 108 -4.73 10.48 -9.62
CA ILE A 108 -5.09 11.90 -9.73
C ILE A 108 -6.02 12.14 -10.93
N LYS A 109 -5.73 11.53 -12.09
CA LYS A 109 -6.62 11.59 -13.28
C LYS A 109 -8.02 11.09 -12.93
N TYR A 110 -8.11 9.93 -12.30
CA TYR A 110 -9.39 9.32 -11.94
C TYR A 110 -10.12 10.10 -10.85
N PHE A 111 -9.39 10.70 -9.90
CA PHE A 111 -9.97 11.61 -8.92
C PHE A 111 -10.60 12.84 -9.59
N GLN A 112 -9.90 13.44 -10.56
CA GLN A 112 -10.47 14.53 -11.37
C GLN A 112 -11.73 14.08 -12.13
N LEU A 113 -11.68 12.93 -12.80
CA LEU A 113 -12.83 12.40 -13.54
C LEU A 113 -14.03 12.12 -12.63
N GLY A 114 -13.79 11.70 -11.39
CA GLY A 114 -14.82 11.53 -10.37
C GLY A 114 -15.49 12.84 -9.98
N ILE A 115 -14.74 13.94 -9.89
CA ILE A 115 -15.29 15.28 -9.58
C ILE A 115 -16.03 15.86 -10.80
N THR A 116 -15.53 15.64 -12.01
CA THR A 116 -16.13 16.19 -13.24
C THR A 116 -17.25 15.32 -13.81
N ASN A 117 -17.68 14.27 -13.09
CA ASN A 117 -18.66 13.27 -13.56
C ASN A 117 -18.29 12.61 -14.90
N GLY A 118 -16.99 12.56 -15.23
CA GLY A 118 -16.49 11.98 -16.49
C GLY A 118 -16.62 10.46 -16.57
N LEU A 119 -16.99 9.81 -15.45
CA LEU A 119 -17.19 8.36 -15.34
C LEU A 119 -18.67 7.97 -15.26
N THR A 120 -19.58 8.94 -15.11
CA THR A 120 -21.01 8.69 -14.84
C THR A 120 -21.85 9.34 -15.92
N GLY A 121 -22.09 8.60 -17.01
CA GLY A 121 -22.96 9.03 -18.11
C GLY A 121 -23.50 7.83 -18.89
N PRO A 122 -24.70 7.95 -19.50
CA PRO A 122 -25.23 6.89 -20.35
C PRO A 122 -24.31 6.68 -21.55
N GLY A 123 -23.80 5.45 -21.71
CA GLY A 123 -22.89 5.07 -22.81
C GLY A 123 -21.40 5.33 -22.57
N VAL A 124 -20.98 5.69 -21.35
CA VAL A 124 -19.56 5.82 -21.02
C VAL A 124 -18.92 4.44 -20.91
N ASP A 125 -18.00 4.12 -21.83
CA ASP A 125 -17.15 2.94 -21.72
C ASP A 125 -15.89 3.26 -20.90
N THR A 126 -15.87 2.76 -19.66
CA THR A 126 -14.74 2.93 -18.74
C THR A 126 -13.42 2.31 -19.27
N GLN A 127 -13.49 1.27 -20.09
CA GLN A 127 -12.30 0.68 -20.71
C GLN A 127 -11.75 1.59 -21.80
N GLN A 128 -12.63 2.20 -22.58
CA GLN A 128 -12.22 3.18 -23.59
C GLN A 128 -11.53 4.39 -22.93
N VAL A 129 -12.12 4.95 -21.88
CA VAL A 129 -11.52 6.08 -21.12
C VAL A 129 -10.13 5.72 -20.60
N TRP A 130 -9.96 4.50 -20.08
CA TRP A 130 -8.66 4.02 -19.63
C TRP A 130 -7.64 3.89 -20.76
N ASN A 131 -8.04 3.29 -21.88
CA ASN A 131 -7.15 3.06 -23.04
C ASN A 131 -6.74 4.37 -23.71
N GLU A 132 -7.66 5.32 -23.86
CA GLU A 132 -7.38 6.67 -24.37
C GLU A 132 -6.37 7.40 -23.47
N PHE A 133 -6.53 7.28 -22.15
CA PHE A 133 -5.58 7.85 -21.20
C PHE A 133 -4.20 7.19 -21.30
N LEU A 134 -4.11 5.86 -21.34
CA LEU A 134 -2.83 5.14 -21.43
C LEU A 134 -2.08 5.40 -22.74
N THR A 135 -2.81 5.62 -23.84
CA THR A 135 -2.21 5.90 -25.15
C THR A 135 -1.77 7.36 -25.29
N SER A 136 -2.32 8.28 -24.49
CA SER A 136 -1.90 9.68 -24.45
C SER A 136 -0.64 9.88 -23.58
N ALA A 137 0.53 9.87 -24.23
CA ALA A 137 1.81 10.13 -23.55
C ALA A 137 1.84 11.50 -22.83
N THR A 138 1.22 12.52 -23.42
CA THR A 138 1.15 13.87 -22.85
C THR A 138 0.41 13.88 -21.52
N ASP A 139 -0.75 13.21 -21.46
CA ASP A 139 -1.53 13.12 -20.23
C ASP A 139 -0.76 12.37 -19.15
N VAL A 140 -0.23 11.18 -19.47
CA VAL A 140 0.50 10.35 -18.49
C VAL A 140 1.70 11.11 -17.90
N ILE A 141 2.50 11.77 -18.75
CA ILE A 141 3.65 12.56 -18.31
C ILE A 141 3.20 13.77 -17.47
N PHE A 142 2.12 14.44 -17.86
CA PHE A 142 1.57 15.58 -17.11
C PHE A 142 1.15 15.18 -15.69
N TYR A 143 0.35 14.12 -15.53
CA TYR A 143 -0.07 13.69 -14.19
C TYR A 143 1.08 13.12 -13.36
N GLN A 144 2.06 12.44 -13.99
CA GLN A 144 3.27 12.02 -13.31
C GLN A 144 4.07 13.23 -12.78
N PHE A 145 4.22 14.28 -13.58
CA PHE A 145 4.88 15.52 -13.16
C PHE A 145 4.16 16.18 -11.98
N VAL A 146 2.82 16.26 -12.03
CA VAL A 146 1.99 16.78 -10.93
C VAL A 146 2.23 16.00 -9.64
N VAL A 147 2.26 14.67 -9.68
CA VAL A 147 2.56 13.83 -8.51
C VAL A 147 3.94 14.13 -7.94
N ILE A 148 4.96 14.23 -8.79
CA ILE A 148 6.33 14.52 -8.36
C ILE A 148 6.38 15.90 -7.70
N ALA A 149 5.73 16.91 -8.27
CA ALA A 149 5.65 18.26 -7.69
C ALA A 149 4.97 18.26 -6.31
N ILE A 150 3.84 17.56 -6.16
CA ILE A 150 3.14 17.42 -4.87
C ILE A 150 4.03 16.71 -3.85
N THR A 151 4.73 15.66 -4.27
CA THR A 151 5.62 14.87 -3.40
C THR A 151 6.81 15.71 -2.93
N LEU A 152 7.45 16.47 -3.83
CA LEU A 152 8.53 17.40 -3.48
C LEU A 152 8.04 18.48 -2.51
N PHE A 153 6.85 19.04 -2.75
CA PHE A 153 6.24 20.03 -1.86
C PHE A 153 5.95 19.45 -0.46
N ALA A 154 5.45 18.22 -0.38
CA ALA A 154 5.17 17.53 0.88
C ALA A 154 6.44 17.26 1.71
N ILE A 155 7.57 17.01 1.04
CA ILE A 155 8.86 16.67 1.68
C ILE A 155 9.69 17.92 2.01
N TRP A 156 9.41 19.07 1.40
CA TRP A 156 10.28 20.27 1.44
C TRP A 156 10.61 20.78 2.86
N LYS A 157 9.73 20.57 3.83
CA LYS A 157 9.92 20.98 5.24
C LYS A 157 10.46 19.86 6.15
N GLY A 158 10.95 18.76 5.58
CA GLY A 158 11.56 17.65 6.31
C GLY A 158 10.56 16.79 7.09
N ALA A 159 11.05 16.06 8.08
CA ALA A 159 10.30 14.99 8.76
C ALA A 159 8.97 15.44 9.38
N LYS A 160 8.91 16.65 9.94
CA LYS A 160 7.69 17.18 10.57
C LYS A 160 6.56 17.46 9.59
N ALA A 161 6.90 17.87 8.35
CA ALA A 161 5.89 18.08 7.33
C ALA A 161 5.36 16.76 6.79
N ILE A 162 6.25 15.79 6.59
CA ILE A 162 5.88 14.42 6.21
C ILE A 162 4.94 13.82 7.25
N GLU A 163 5.25 13.96 8.55
CA GLU A 163 4.40 13.48 9.64
C GLU A 163 2.98 14.06 9.53
N LYS A 164 2.85 15.38 9.38
CA LYS A 164 1.54 16.05 9.31
C LYS A 164 0.75 15.64 8.07
N VAL A 165 1.39 15.61 6.90
CA VAL A 165 0.73 15.20 5.65
C VAL A 165 0.29 13.75 5.74
N ASN A 166 1.15 12.87 6.24
CA ASN A 166 0.84 11.45 6.36
C ASN A 166 -0.31 11.18 7.34
N VAL A 167 -0.38 11.88 8.48
CA VAL A 167 -1.53 11.75 9.41
C VAL A 167 -2.83 12.13 8.71
N ILE A 168 -2.87 13.23 7.95
CA ILE A 168 -4.06 13.67 7.22
C ILE A 168 -4.46 12.63 6.17
N LEU A 169 -3.52 12.17 5.35
CA LEU A 169 -3.76 11.18 4.30
C LEU A 169 -4.26 9.85 4.90
N MET A 170 -3.65 9.38 5.99
CA MET A 170 -4.08 8.16 6.67
C MET A 170 -5.50 8.29 7.24
N ILE A 171 -5.84 9.42 7.86
CA ILE A 171 -7.20 9.65 8.37
C ILE A 171 -8.20 9.63 7.20
N SER A 172 -7.89 10.31 6.08
CA SER A 172 -8.78 10.28 4.91
C SER A 172 -8.97 8.87 4.35
N LEU A 173 -7.91 8.07 4.31
CA LEU A 173 -7.97 6.68 3.85
C LEU A 173 -8.88 5.84 4.75
N PHE A 174 -8.72 5.93 6.08
CA PHE A 174 -9.58 5.20 7.00
C PHE A 174 -11.04 5.62 6.89
N VAL A 175 -11.32 6.93 6.75
CA VAL A 175 -12.70 7.42 6.56
C VAL A 175 -13.31 6.83 5.30
N LEU A 176 -12.59 6.84 4.17
CA LEU A 176 -13.06 6.26 2.91
C LEU A 176 -13.28 4.74 3.03
N LEU A 177 -12.37 4.04 3.72
CA LEU A 177 -12.47 2.60 3.92
C LEU A 177 -13.68 2.22 4.79
N PHE A 178 -13.90 2.91 5.91
CA PHE A 178 -15.07 2.67 6.77
C PHE A 178 -16.38 3.09 6.09
N MET A 179 -16.36 4.15 5.29
CA MET A 179 -17.52 4.54 4.49
C MET A 179 -17.84 3.47 3.44
N SER A 180 -16.84 2.97 2.71
CA SER A 180 -17.01 1.88 1.74
C SER A 180 -17.51 0.60 2.40
N LEU A 181 -17.00 0.26 3.59
CA LEU A 181 -17.48 -0.89 4.36
C LEU A 181 -18.94 -0.70 4.77
N GLY A 182 -19.30 0.49 5.26
CA GLY A 182 -20.68 0.82 5.62
C GLY A 182 -21.64 0.71 4.44
N LEU A 183 -21.24 1.18 3.26
CA LEU A 183 -22.02 1.04 2.02
C LEU A 183 -22.16 -0.43 1.60
N SER A 184 -21.08 -1.20 1.65
CA SER A 184 -21.12 -2.64 1.34
C SER A 184 -22.08 -3.39 2.25
N LEU A 185 -22.04 -3.12 3.56
CA LEU A 185 -22.94 -3.75 4.52
C LEU A 185 -24.38 -3.29 4.36
N TRP A 186 -24.60 -2.02 3.99
CA TRP A 186 -25.94 -1.51 3.72
C TRP A 186 -26.54 -2.15 2.46
N MET A 187 -25.71 -2.37 1.43
CA MET A 187 -26.11 -3.14 0.24
C MET A 187 -26.49 -4.56 0.64
N ASP A 188 -25.59 -5.31 1.30
CA ASP A 188 -25.80 -6.69 1.77
C ASP A 188 -27.03 -6.85 2.70
N TRP A 189 -27.39 -5.80 3.45
CA TRP A 189 -28.58 -5.80 4.30
C TRP A 189 -29.87 -5.60 3.49
N SER A 190 -29.79 -4.87 2.37
CA SER A 190 -30.94 -4.54 1.53
C SER A 190 -31.41 -5.71 0.66
N ASP A 191 -30.48 -6.55 0.22
CA ASP A 191 -30.68 -7.78 -0.55
C ASP A 191 -30.64 -9.04 0.34
N GLY A 192 -30.08 -8.95 1.54
CA GLY A 192 -30.23 -9.93 2.63
C GLY A 192 -29.38 -11.20 2.47
N SER A 193 -28.44 -11.24 1.52
CA SER A 193 -27.69 -12.45 1.18
C SER A 193 -26.36 -12.60 1.94
N LEU A 194 -25.76 -11.51 2.44
CA LEU A 194 -24.45 -11.50 3.11
C LEU A 194 -23.36 -12.30 2.35
N ASP A 195 -23.51 -12.46 1.02
CA ASP A 195 -22.72 -13.39 0.22
C ASP A 195 -21.23 -13.01 0.23
N GLY A 196 -20.92 -11.71 0.17
CA GLY A 196 -19.54 -11.22 0.21
C GLY A 196 -18.85 -11.52 1.54
N PHE A 197 -19.56 -11.35 2.65
CA PHE A 197 -19.06 -11.66 3.99
C PHE A 197 -18.85 -13.17 4.15
N LEU A 198 -19.85 -13.98 3.79
CA LEU A 198 -19.76 -15.45 3.87
C LEU A 198 -18.62 -15.97 3.00
N PHE A 199 -18.48 -15.48 1.78
CA PHE A 199 -17.38 -15.86 0.90
C PHE A 199 -16.01 -15.51 1.49
N MET A 200 -15.86 -14.32 2.08
CA MET A 200 -14.59 -13.86 2.65
C MET A 200 -14.14 -14.66 3.88
N PHE A 201 -15.08 -15.23 4.65
CA PHE A 201 -14.77 -15.91 5.92
C PHE A 201 -15.09 -17.40 5.94
N THR A 202 -15.67 -17.97 4.89
CA THR A 202 -15.85 -19.42 4.77
C THR A 202 -14.50 -20.09 4.50
N VAL A 203 -14.22 -21.14 5.26
CA VAL A 203 -12.98 -21.93 5.16
C VAL A 203 -13.30 -23.28 4.56
N ASP A 204 -12.64 -23.56 3.45
CA ASP A 204 -12.57 -24.88 2.83
C ASP A 204 -11.31 -25.61 3.32
N TRP A 205 -11.51 -26.68 4.07
CA TRP A 205 -10.43 -27.46 4.67
C TRP A 205 -9.70 -28.35 3.68
N GLU A 206 -10.31 -28.73 2.56
CA GLU A 206 -9.66 -29.55 1.53
C GLU A 206 -8.59 -28.72 0.81
N MET A 207 -8.92 -27.46 0.52
CA MET A 207 -8.01 -26.49 -0.08
C MET A 207 -6.77 -26.22 0.78
N LEU A 208 -6.84 -26.28 2.12
CA LEU A 208 -5.67 -26.11 2.98
C LEU A 208 -4.60 -27.19 2.77
N GLY A 209 -4.98 -28.36 2.23
CA GLY A 209 -4.04 -29.41 1.86
C GLY A 209 -3.19 -29.07 0.65
N GLU A 210 -3.58 -28.08 -0.16
CA GLU A 210 -2.86 -27.70 -1.36
C GLU A 210 -1.65 -26.81 -1.06
N PRO A 211 -0.43 -27.18 -1.49
CA PRO A 211 0.76 -26.35 -1.27
C PRO A 211 0.71 -24.98 -1.96
N SER A 212 -0.07 -24.86 -3.04
CA SER A 212 -0.29 -23.61 -3.79
C SER A 212 -0.82 -22.49 -2.90
N ILE A 213 -1.75 -22.81 -1.99
CA ILE A 213 -2.40 -21.85 -1.10
C ILE A 213 -1.42 -21.32 -0.05
N TRP A 214 -0.50 -22.16 0.43
CA TRP A 214 0.56 -21.73 1.34
C TRP A 214 1.59 -20.82 0.66
N ILE A 215 2.00 -21.15 -0.57
CA ILE A 215 2.91 -20.30 -1.35
C ILE A 215 2.25 -18.95 -1.65
N ASN A 216 0.97 -18.98 -2.02
CA ASN A 216 0.20 -17.78 -2.30
C ASN A 216 -0.02 -16.95 -1.05
N GLY A 217 -0.14 -17.55 0.14
CA GLY A 217 -0.26 -16.84 1.42
C GLY A 217 1.05 -16.15 1.86
N LEU A 218 2.20 -16.72 1.51
CA LEU A 218 3.52 -16.14 1.80
C LEU A 218 3.75 -14.84 1.02
N SER A 219 3.45 -14.82 -0.29
CA SER A 219 3.84 -13.73 -1.20
C SER A 219 3.26 -12.32 -0.91
N PRO A 220 2.10 -12.14 -0.25
CA PRO A 220 1.59 -10.84 0.16
C PRO A 220 1.91 -10.52 1.62
N SER A 221 2.40 -11.51 2.38
CA SER A 221 2.85 -11.30 3.76
C SER A 221 4.29 -10.78 3.81
N ALA A 222 5.13 -11.11 2.83
CA ALA A 222 6.48 -10.58 2.65
C ALA A 222 6.47 -9.18 2.00
#